data_AF-A0A7W1ZGH5-F1
#
_entry.id   AF-A0A7W1ZGH5-F1
#
_cell.length_a   1.000
_cell.length_b   1.000
_cell.length_c   1.000
_cell.angle_alpha   90.00
_cell.angle_beta   90.00
_cell.angle_gamma   90.00
#
_symmetry.space_group_name_H-M   'P 1'
#
loop_
_entity.id
_entity.type
_entity.pdbx_description
1 polymer ?
#
loop_
_entity_poly.entity_id
_entity_poly.type
_entity_poly.pdbx_seq_one_letter_code
_entity_poly.pdbx_strand_id
1 'polypeptide(L)'
;MEQCPRCGVALSPFAPACLRCGLRRYQQGFASPGESAPVYSASPPPGPRRKGGAMLVAGASVVILLSLVVGGGLWLTGTGPFAPAASDSPSTPGQSVVTVTSSAAAPAATTAPPPGTTTAATTTAPTVPPPPRDFSAVYADVESGVALVSAQTCDAAYTGTGFLVDELTMVTAAHVIDGATGVEVDFDGSRVGASIIGVEPSLDLALLQLDRPASGRHVFTLASADPQPGTHIAVIGYPLGEPKSLTEGTISGLGRTISTESGTYSGLLQTDAAINPGNSGGPLLDNRGQVVGLADAIRRRAQGIGFAVPVSQIGPAIDSTASLTLPPTPGCDDPQSPFGPTDPVDPVDPVERGVRETLRSYLEAINDGDYDDAMSWLSPQMRADSTPRQWLRDYATTYDDQLEILSISGAASRPRAWATFRSQQSPGYGPATARDATCLVWSIDYDLQQQGDRWVIVEAGGHDDPPWARCD
;
A
#
# COMPACT_ATOMS: atom_id res chain seq x y z
N MET A 1 29.89 11.28 -11.83
CA MET A 1 29.58 11.40 -10.38
C MET A 1 29.18 12.83 -10.10
N GLU A 2 27.96 13.05 -9.60
CA GLU A 2 27.48 14.37 -9.22
C GLU A 2 28.10 14.76 -7.87
N GLN A 3 28.45 16.02 -7.66
CA GLN A 3 29.00 16.52 -6.39
C GLN A 3 27.96 17.37 -5.67
N CYS A 4 27.88 17.27 -4.35
CA CYS A 4 26.95 18.07 -3.57
C CYS A 4 27.28 19.57 -3.68
N PRO A 5 26.39 20.43 -4.21
CA PRO A 5 26.69 21.85 -4.42
C PRO A 5 26.93 22.62 -3.11
N ARG A 6 26.50 22.07 -1.97
CA ARG A 6 26.68 22.68 -0.63
C ARG A 6 27.98 22.26 0.08
N CYS A 7 28.60 21.13 -0.26
CA CYS A 7 29.78 20.64 0.47
C CYS A 7 30.80 19.80 -0.33
N GLY A 8 30.67 19.73 -1.66
CA GLY A 8 31.67 19.16 -2.58
C GLY A 8 31.85 17.64 -2.55
N VAL A 9 31.19 16.91 -1.64
CA VAL A 9 31.31 15.44 -1.60
C VAL A 9 30.64 14.79 -2.81
N ALA A 10 31.24 13.73 -3.33
CA ALA A 10 30.62 12.89 -4.35
C ALA A 10 29.32 12.29 -3.81
N LEU A 11 28.28 12.29 -4.63
CA LEU A 11 26.96 11.78 -4.29
C LEU A 11 26.67 10.49 -5.05
N SER A 12 26.05 9.53 -4.34
CA SER A 12 25.41 8.39 -4.98
C SER A 12 24.24 8.88 -5.84
N PRO A 13 24.06 8.38 -7.07
CA PRO A 13 22.97 8.77 -7.96
C PRO A 13 21.57 8.40 -7.43
N PHE A 14 21.47 7.69 -6.31
CA PHE A 14 20.20 7.32 -5.66
C PHE A 14 20.02 7.92 -4.26
N ALA A 15 20.98 8.71 -3.75
CA ALA A 15 20.86 9.29 -2.41
C ALA A 15 19.78 10.40 -2.36
N PRO A 16 18.76 10.31 -1.49
CA PRO A 16 17.72 11.33 -1.37
C PRO A 16 18.21 12.60 -0.67
N ALA A 17 19.35 12.54 0.01
CA ALA A 17 20.03 13.69 0.60
C ALA A 17 21.54 13.49 0.65
N CYS A 18 22.30 14.58 0.70
CA CYS A 18 23.72 14.53 1.00
C CYS A 18 23.95 14.18 2.48
N LEU A 19 24.50 12.99 2.75
CA LEU A 19 24.78 12.49 4.09
C LEU A 19 25.68 13.41 4.95
N ARG A 20 26.50 14.27 4.33
CA ARG A 20 27.40 15.19 5.05
C ARG A 20 26.76 16.52 5.46
N CYS A 21 25.73 16.99 4.75
CA CYS A 21 25.16 18.34 4.99
C CYS A 21 23.62 18.42 4.97
N GLY A 22 22.93 17.28 4.84
CA GLY A 22 21.47 17.19 4.88
C GLY A 22 20.72 17.82 3.70
N LEU A 23 21.42 18.32 2.67
CA LEU A 23 20.78 18.88 1.48
C LEU A 23 20.00 17.77 0.75
N ARG A 24 18.66 17.89 0.71
CA ARG A 24 17.77 16.94 0.01
C ARG A 24 17.78 17.17 -1.50
N ARG A 25 17.58 16.09 -2.26
CA ARG A 25 17.48 16.08 -3.72
C ARG A 25 16.00 16.08 -4.09
N TYR A 26 15.58 17.01 -4.95
CA TYR A 26 14.21 17.06 -5.48
C TYR A 26 14.19 16.50 -6.91
N GLN A 27 12.99 16.27 -7.46
CA GLN A 27 12.76 15.48 -8.69
C GLN A 27 13.45 16.01 -9.97
N GLN A 28 14.08 17.19 -9.96
CA GLN A 28 14.90 17.72 -11.07
C GLN A 28 16.37 18.01 -10.70
N GLY A 29 16.85 17.51 -9.56
CA GLY A 29 18.24 17.67 -9.09
C GLY A 29 18.36 18.45 -7.77
N PHE A 30 19.58 18.88 -7.44
CA PHE A 30 19.81 19.76 -6.28
C PHE A 30 19.60 21.22 -6.66
N ALA A 31 18.60 21.86 -6.07
CA ALA A 31 18.36 23.29 -6.27
C ALA A 31 19.54 24.13 -5.78
N SER A 32 19.98 25.08 -6.61
CA SER A 32 20.99 26.09 -6.27
C SER A 32 20.44 27.10 -5.24
N PRO A 33 21.31 27.73 -4.42
CA PRO A 33 20.87 28.73 -3.46
C PRO A 33 20.40 30.00 -4.17
N GLY A 34 19.10 30.29 -4.10
CA GLY A 34 18.52 31.51 -4.66
C GLY A 34 17.01 31.66 -4.44
N GLU A 35 16.25 30.56 -4.57
CA GLU A 35 14.79 30.60 -4.46
C GLU A 35 14.34 30.33 -3.02
N SER A 36 13.78 31.35 -2.39
CA SER A 36 13.20 31.26 -1.04
C SER A 36 11.84 30.57 -1.08
N ALA A 37 11.75 29.40 -0.44
CA ALA A 37 10.47 28.72 -0.21
C ALA A 37 9.49 29.60 0.59
N PRO A 38 8.16 29.49 0.38
CA PRO A 38 7.17 30.28 1.10
C PRO A 38 7.18 29.96 2.60
N VAL A 39 7.23 31.00 3.42
CA VAL A 39 7.25 30.88 4.89
C VAL A 39 5.83 30.68 5.41
N TYR A 40 5.52 29.47 5.88
CA TYR A 40 4.36 29.22 6.72
C TYR A 40 4.75 29.41 8.19
N SER A 41 4.08 30.34 8.88
CA SER A 41 4.29 30.62 10.30
C SER A 41 3.59 29.58 11.17
N ALA A 42 4.38 28.73 11.84
CA ALA A 42 3.87 27.81 12.86
C ALA A 42 3.43 28.56 14.14
N SER A 43 2.35 28.08 14.77
CA SER A 43 1.91 28.57 16.08
C SER A 43 2.92 28.24 17.20
N PRO A 44 3.07 29.09 18.23
CA PRO A 44 4.05 28.88 19.29
C PRO A 44 3.67 27.72 20.22
N PRO A 45 4.66 26.95 20.73
CA PRO A 45 4.41 25.84 21.65
C PRO A 45 4.04 26.33 23.07
N PRO A 46 3.32 25.51 23.87
CA PRO A 46 2.99 25.84 25.25
C PRO A 46 4.24 25.86 26.15
N GLY A 47 4.25 26.76 27.13
CA GLY A 47 5.41 27.06 27.98
C GLY A 47 5.81 25.95 28.97
N PRO A 48 7.04 26.00 29.51
CA PRO A 48 7.64 24.89 30.26
C PRO A 48 7.07 24.74 31.68
N ARG A 49 6.70 23.51 32.05
CA ARG A 49 6.44 23.14 33.46
C ARG A 49 7.76 22.88 34.22
N ARG A 50 7.80 23.29 35.49
CA ARG A 50 9.01 23.26 36.33
C ARG A 50 9.45 21.84 36.71
N LYS A 51 10.76 21.64 36.83
CA LYS A 51 11.42 20.40 37.28
C LYS A 51 11.30 20.23 38.81
N GLY A 52 10.96 19.02 39.26
CA GLY A 52 11.44 18.43 40.52
C GLY A 52 12.48 17.36 40.17
N GLY A 53 13.51 17.15 41.00
CA GLY A 53 14.66 16.30 40.63
C GLY A 53 15.07 15.28 41.69
N ALA A 54 16.22 14.65 41.43
CA ALA A 54 16.83 13.49 42.11
C ALA A 54 16.16 12.13 41.78
N MET A 55 16.88 11.00 41.66
CA MET A 55 18.32 10.75 41.93
C MET A 55 18.87 9.62 41.04
N LEU A 56 20.19 9.58 40.79
CA LEU A 56 20.86 8.50 40.04
C LEU A 56 21.12 7.25 40.91
N VAL A 57 21.06 6.07 40.28
CA VAL A 57 21.91 4.88 40.58
C VAL A 57 22.32 4.25 39.24
N ALA A 58 23.50 3.62 39.17
CA ALA A 58 24.17 3.24 37.92
C ALA A 58 24.55 1.75 37.81
N GLY A 59 24.76 1.30 36.57
CA GLY A 59 25.47 0.08 36.14
C GLY A 59 25.46 0.03 34.60
N ALA A 60 26.56 0.17 33.85
CA ALA A 60 27.75 -0.70 33.73
C ALA A 60 27.42 -2.05 33.07
N SER A 61 28.07 -2.55 32.01
CA SER A 61 29.13 -2.11 31.07
C SER A 61 28.99 -3.03 29.80
N VAL A 62 29.57 -2.83 28.61
CA VAL A 62 31.00 -2.84 28.23
C VAL A 62 31.11 -2.38 26.76
N VAL A 63 32.18 -1.64 26.44
CA VAL A 63 32.62 -1.35 25.05
C VAL A 63 34.02 -1.95 24.87
N ILE A 64 34.32 -2.50 23.69
CA ILE A 64 35.70 -2.81 23.26
C ILE A 64 36.03 -2.01 21.99
N LEU A 65 37.18 -1.35 22.02
CA LEU A 65 37.73 -0.45 21.01
C LEU A 65 39.23 -0.76 20.82
N LEU A 66 39.72 -0.79 19.58
CA LEU A 66 41.14 -0.64 19.20
C LEU A 66 41.14 -0.11 17.74
N SER A 67 41.45 1.16 17.41
CA SER A 67 42.75 1.92 17.44
C SER A 67 43.68 1.63 16.24
N LEU A 68 44.48 2.53 15.63
CA LEU A 68 44.58 4.02 15.44
C LEU A 68 45.84 4.28 14.53
N VAL A 69 46.29 5.53 14.33
CA VAL A 69 47.65 6.01 13.83
C VAL A 69 47.84 6.17 12.29
N VAL A 70 48.44 7.23 11.68
CA VAL A 70 48.84 8.63 12.05
C VAL A 70 49.12 9.49 10.77
N GLY A 71 49.02 10.84 10.88
CA GLY A 71 49.86 11.83 10.14
C GLY A 71 49.21 12.56 8.94
N GLY A 72 49.44 13.86 8.67
CA GLY A 72 50.17 14.91 9.40
C GLY A 72 50.99 15.84 8.47
N GLY A 73 50.62 17.13 8.33
CA GLY A 73 51.44 18.12 7.59
C GLY A 73 50.71 19.42 7.20
N LEU A 74 51.32 20.59 7.51
CA LEU A 74 50.80 21.96 7.29
C LEU A 74 51.97 22.90 6.92
N TRP A 75 51.83 23.80 5.93
CA TRP A 75 52.68 25.00 5.74
C TRP A 75 51.99 26.13 4.94
N LEU A 76 52.54 27.36 5.04
CA LEU A 76 52.06 28.65 4.46
C LEU A 76 53.20 29.30 3.60
N THR A 77 53.15 30.50 2.97
CA THR A 77 52.28 31.71 3.06
C THR A 77 52.42 32.63 1.81
N GLY A 78 51.41 33.47 1.51
CA GLY A 78 51.58 34.77 0.81
C GLY A 78 51.44 34.80 -0.73
N THR A 79 51.29 35.96 -1.42
CA THR A 79 50.97 37.35 -0.99
C THR A 79 50.67 38.25 -2.22
N GLY A 80 49.42 38.74 -2.40
CA GLY A 80 48.96 39.94 -3.16
C GLY A 80 49.48 40.26 -4.60
N PRO A 81 49.21 41.47 -5.16
CA PRO A 81 48.11 42.43 -4.89
C PRO A 81 47.54 43.20 -6.15
N PHE A 82 46.49 44.03 -5.99
CA PHE A 82 46.06 45.21 -6.82
C PHE A 82 45.72 45.02 -8.35
N ALA A 83 44.84 45.76 -9.07
CA ALA A 83 43.71 46.68 -8.80
C ALA A 83 42.87 46.90 -10.14
N PRO A 84 41.99 47.93 -10.40
CA PRO A 84 40.73 47.71 -11.15
C PRO A 84 40.42 48.65 -12.37
N ALA A 85 39.32 48.38 -13.10
CA ALA A 85 38.48 49.29 -13.92
C ALA A 85 37.14 48.54 -14.25
N ALA A 86 35.91 49.07 -14.28
CA ALA A 86 35.32 50.26 -14.95
C ALA A 86 35.47 50.20 -16.49
N SER A 87 34.45 50.30 -17.37
CA SER A 87 32.98 50.49 -17.26
C SER A 87 32.29 49.70 -18.44
N ASP A 88 31.04 49.87 -18.91
CA ASP A 88 29.92 50.81 -18.68
C ASP A 88 28.55 50.23 -19.17
N SER A 89 27.49 51.04 -19.19
CA SER A 89 26.18 50.85 -19.88
C SER A 89 26.09 51.80 -21.11
N PRO A 90 25.05 51.81 -22.01
CA PRO A 90 23.65 51.36 -21.83
C PRO A 90 22.87 50.80 -23.06
N SER A 91 21.55 50.63 -22.87
CA SER A 91 20.42 50.99 -23.78
C SER A 91 19.56 49.90 -24.48
N THR A 92 18.39 49.67 -23.85
CA THR A 92 17.01 49.51 -24.41
C THR A 92 16.57 48.26 -25.20
N PRO A 93 15.25 47.90 -25.17
CA PRO A 93 14.77 46.55 -25.45
C PRO A 93 13.85 46.41 -26.69
N GLY A 94 13.66 45.16 -27.14
CA GLY A 94 12.61 44.77 -28.08
C GLY A 94 11.66 43.73 -27.48
N GLN A 95 10.38 44.07 -27.33
CA GLN A 95 9.30 43.10 -27.05
C GLN A 95 8.56 42.77 -28.35
N SER A 96 8.04 41.56 -28.47
CA SER A 96 7.02 41.20 -29.46
C SER A 96 6.04 40.21 -28.84
N VAL A 97 4.86 40.71 -28.43
CA VAL A 97 3.71 39.89 -28.02
C VAL A 97 2.81 39.71 -29.24
N VAL A 98 2.45 38.46 -29.57
CA VAL A 98 1.51 38.17 -30.65
C VAL A 98 0.09 38.11 -30.10
N THR A 99 -0.75 39.05 -30.52
CA THR A 99 -2.20 39.05 -30.25
C THR A 99 -2.93 38.63 -31.53
N VAL A 100 -3.73 37.56 -31.46
CA VAL A 100 -4.58 37.13 -32.58
C VAL A 100 -6.01 37.57 -32.31
N THR A 101 -6.44 38.63 -32.99
CA THR A 101 -7.85 39.03 -33.09
C THR A 101 -8.49 38.40 -34.31
N SER A 102 -9.57 37.64 -34.11
CA SER A 102 -10.46 37.20 -35.20
C SER A 102 -11.71 38.07 -35.21
N SER A 103 -12.02 38.67 -36.37
CA SER A 103 -13.12 39.61 -36.55
C SER A 103 -14.32 38.93 -37.23
N ALA A 104 -15.52 39.21 -36.75
CA ALA A 104 -16.76 38.69 -37.32
C ALA A 104 -17.13 39.41 -38.64
N ALA A 105 -17.73 38.67 -39.57
CA ALA A 105 -18.48 39.23 -40.71
C ALA A 105 -19.57 38.26 -41.19
N ALA A 106 -20.76 38.79 -41.44
CA ALA A 106 -21.92 38.18 -42.08
C ALA A 106 -22.75 39.34 -42.70
N PRO A 107 -23.76 39.12 -43.58
CA PRO A 107 -24.32 37.85 -44.03
C PRO A 107 -24.42 37.71 -45.57
N ALA A 108 -24.87 36.53 -46.03
CA ALA A 108 -25.48 36.35 -47.35
C ALA A 108 -26.73 35.48 -47.20
N ALA A 109 -27.82 35.85 -47.89
CA ALA A 109 -29.12 35.20 -47.76
C ALA A 109 -29.34 34.11 -48.82
N THR A 110 -29.91 32.98 -48.42
CA THR A 110 -30.49 31.96 -49.32
C THR A 110 -31.80 31.42 -48.72
N THR A 111 -32.75 31.07 -49.60
CA THR A 111 -34.18 30.84 -49.34
C THR A 111 -34.51 29.50 -48.64
N ALA A 112 -35.64 29.49 -47.93
CA ALA A 112 -36.17 28.33 -47.20
C ALA A 112 -37.22 27.52 -48.00
N PRO A 113 -37.34 26.19 -47.79
CA PRO A 113 -38.47 25.36 -48.24
C PRO A 113 -39.69 25.42 -47.27
N PRO A 114 -40.88 24.93 -47.67
CA PRO A 114 -42.11 25.04 -46.89
C PRO A 114 -42.19 24.07 -45.68
N PRO A 115 -43.05 24.35 -44.69
CA PRO A 115 -43.10 23.60 -43.43
C PRO A 115 -43.79 22.23 -43.58
N GLY A 116 -43.06 21.17 -43.23
CA GLY A 116 -43.62 19.84 -42.96
C GLY A 116 -44.11 19.72 -41.52
N THR A 117 -45.22 19.02 -41.31
CA THR A 117 -45.87 18.84 -40.00
C THR A 117 -44.97 18.08 -39.02
N THR A 118 -44.40 18.78 -38.03
CA THR A 118 -43.63 18.15 -36.96
C THR A 118 -44.56 17.52 -35.92
N THR A 119 -44.63 16.20 -35.88
CA THR A 119 -45.21 15.46 -34.75
C THR A 119 -44.43 15.83 -33.49
N ALA A 120 -45.13 16.29 -32.45
CA ALA A 120 -44.50 16.64 -31.18
C ALA A 120 -43.92 15.38 -30.51
N ALA A 121 -42.60 15.23 -30.57
CA ALA A 121 -41.89 14.26 -29.74
C ALA A 121 -41.99 14.74 -28.28
N THR A 122 -42.45 13.86 -27.39
CA THR A 122 -42.43 14.12 -25.95
C THR A 122 -40.98 14.17 -25.48
N THR A 123 -40.43 15.38 -25.38
CA THR A 123 -39.13 15.60 -24.75
C THR A 123 -39.25 15.30 -23.27
N THR A 124 -38.85 14.10 -22.85
CA THR A 124 -38.57 13.81 -21.45
C THR A 124 -37.53 14.81 -20.98
N ALA A 125 -37.87 15.63 -19.98
CA ALA A 125 -36.92 16.61 -19.44
C ALA A 125 -35.69 15.87 -18.91
N PRO A 126 -34.47 16.36 -19.13
CA PRO A 126 -33.28 15.74 -18.57
C PRO A 126 -33.39 15.77 -17.04
N THR A 127 -33.46 14.60 -16.43
CA THR A 127 -33.47 14.45 -14.97
C THR A 127 -32.20 15.09 -14.43
N VAL A 128 -32.36 16.21 -13.72
CA VAL A 128 -31.25 16.84 -13.00
C VAL A 128 -30.70 15.80 -12.02
N PRO A 129 -29.40 15.46 -12.07
CA PRO A 129 -28.85 14.47 -11.16
C PRO A 129 -29.12 14.90 -9.71
N PRO A 130 -29.45 13.95 -8.80
CA PRO A 130 -29.54 14.28 -7.38
C PRO A 130 -28.20 14.89 -6.91
N PRO A 131 -28.24 15.77 -5.89
CA PRO A 131 -27.02 16.34 -5.33
C PRO A 131 -26.09 15.20 -4.83
N PRO A 132 -24.76 15.41 -4.85
CA PRO A 132 -23.80 14.47 -4.29
C PRO A 132 -24.23 13.97 -2.91
N ARG A 133 -24.30 12.64 -2.73
CA ARG A 133 -24.45 12.07 -1.39
C ARG A 133 -23.13 12.14 -0.65
N ASP A 134 -23.23 12.25 0.66
CA ASP A 134 -22.11 12.03 1.56
C ASP A 134 -21.74 10.53 1.59
N PHE A 135 -20.46 10.20 1.67
CA PHE A 135 -20.01 8.81 1.64
C PHE A 135 -20.40 8.03 2.90
N SER A 136 -20.67 8.71 4.02
CA SER A 136 -21.29 8.10 5.20
C SER A 136 -22.66 7.47 4.91
N ALA A 137 -23.46 8.12 4.05
CA ALA A 137 -24.76 7.61 3.63
C ALA A 137 -24.63 6.54 2.53
N VAL A 138 -23.66 6.68 1.63
CA VAL A 138 -23.35 5.63 0.64
C VAL A 138 -22.94 4.34 1.35
N TYR A 139 -22.04 4.41 2.34
CA TYR A 139 -21.62 3.26 3.14
C TYR A 139 -22.82 2.53 3.74
N ALA A 140 -23.68 3.23 4.48
CA ALA A 140 -24.85 2.64 5.13
C ALA A 140 -25.84 1.97 4.14
N ASP A 141 -25.94 2.47 2.91
CA ASP A 141 -26.80 1.91 1.86
C ASP A 141 -26.20 0.65 1.19
N VAL A 142 -24.86 0.49 1.18
CA VAL A 142 -24.17 -0.52 0.35
C VAL A 142 -23.30 -1.54 1.10
N GLU A 143 -22.88 -1.25 2.33
CA GLU A 143 -21.86 -2.05 3.05
C GLU A 143 -22.27 -3.52 3.28
N SER A 144 -23.57 -3.82 3.30
CA SER A 144 -24.10 -5.18 3.46
C SER A 144 -23.74 -6.14 2.30
N GLY A 145 -23.38 -5.59 1.14
CA GLY A 145 -22.97 -6.33 -0.06
C GLY A 145 -21.46 -6.50 -0.23
N VAL A 146 -20.66 -5.98 0.71
CA VAL A 146 -19.20 -6.11 0.77
C VAL A 146 -18.84 -7.17 1.80
N ALA A 147 -17.88 -8.04 1.49
CA ALA A 147 -17.48 -9.16 2.34
C ALA A 147 -15.96 -9.33 2.43
N LEU A 148 -15.52 -9.97 3.50
CA LEU A 148 -14.16 -10.48 3.66
C LEU A 148 -14.05 -11.76 2.81
N VAL A 149 -13.14 -11.76 1.85
CA VAL A 149 -12.77 -12.96 1.07
C VAL A 149 -11.57 -13.60 1.76
N SER A 150 -11.69 -14.87 2.11
CA SER A 150 -10.62 -15.69 2.68
C SER A 150 -10.30 -16.83 1.72
N ALA A 151 -9.08 -16.86 1.20
CA ALA A 151 -8.59 -17.92 0.32
C ALA A 151 -7.57 -18.78 1.05
N GLN A 152 -7.70 -20.10 0.93
CA GLN A 152 -6.74 -21.07 1.45
C GLN A 152 -5.97 -21.69 0.28
N THR A 153 -4.65 -21.81 0.40
CA THR A 153 -3.78 -22.53 -0.54
C THR A 153 -3.26 -23.82 0.12
N CYS A 154 -2.34 -24.56 -0.51
CA CYS A 154 -1.71 -25.72 0.15
C CYS A 154 -0.91 -25.31 1.40
N ASP A 155 -0.29 -24.11 1.39
CA ASP A 155 0.74 -23.72 2.37
C ASP A 155 0.36 -22.47 3.22
N ALA A 156 -0.64 -21.71 2.78
CA ALA A 156 -0.98 -20.40 3.34
C ALA A 156 -2.49 -20.09 3.33
N ALA A 157 -2.85 -18.96 3.96
CA ALA A 157 -4.17 -18.36 3.86
C ALA A 157 -4.05 -16.85 3.64
N TYR A 158 -4.82 -16.33 2.69
CA TYR A 158 -4.85 -14.93 2.24
C TYR A 158 -6.22 -14.31 2.50
N THR A 159 -6.24 -13.01 2.75
CA THR A 159 -7.47 -12.23 2.94
C THR A 159 -7.50 -11.04 2.00
N GLY A 160 -8.71 -10.72 1.55
CA GLY A 160 -9.03 -9.57 0.71
C GLY A 160 -10.49 -9.19 0.88
N THR A 161 -10.96 -8.31 0.00
CA THR A 161 -12.36 -7.88 -0.05
C THR A 161 -13.02 -8.41 -1.32
N GLY A 162 -14.33 -8.63 -1.28
CA GLY A 162 -15.15 -8.84 -2.47
C GLY A 162 -16.49 -8.14 -2.35
N PHE A 163 -17.18 -7.94 -3.48
CA PHE A 163 -18.51 -7.35 -3.52
C PHE A 163 -19.47 -8.05 -4.48
N LEU A 164 -20.75 -8.05 -4.12
CA LEU A 164 -21.83 -8.70 -4.88
C LEU A 164 -22.20 -7.92 -6.15
N VAL A 165 -22.29 -8.63 -7.28
CA VAL A 165 -22.83 -8.11 -8.55
C VAL A 165 -24.15 -8.79 -8.96
N ASP A 166 -24.49 -9.90 -8.32
CA ASP A 166 -25.86 -10.41 -8.16
C ASP A 166 -25.98 -11.15 -6.80
N GLU A 167 -27.06 -11.88 -6.52
CA GLU A 167 -27.19 -12.60 -5.23
C GLU A 167 -26.20 -13.78 -5.06
N LEU A 168 -25.56 -14.21 -6.13
CA LEU A 168 -24.76 -15.43 -6.22
C LEU A 168 -23.34 -15.18 -6.74
N THR A 169 -23.12 -14.10 -7.50
CA THR A 169 -21.82 -13.72 -8.07
C THR A 169 -21.16 -12.58 -7.30
N MET A 170 -19.88 -12.76 -6.97
CA MET A 170 -19.02 -11.78 -6.32
C MET A 170 -17.78 -11.48 -7.15
N VAL A 171 -17.36 -10.21 -7.19
CA VAL A 171 -16.08 -9.76 -7.76
C VAL A 171 -15.05 -9.66 -6.64
N THR A 172 -13.81 -10.07 -6.92
CA THR A 172 -12.64 -9.82 -6.06
C THR A 172 -11.38 -9.68 -6.92
N ALA A 173 -10.22 -9.46 -6.30
CA ALA A 173 -8.93 -9.39 -6.99
C ALA A 173 -8.34 -10.79 -7.25
N ALA A 174 -7.68 -10.98 -8.40
CA ALA A 174 -7.14 -12.29 -8.77
C ALA A 174 -6.05 -12.76 -7.78
N HIS A 175 -5.14 -11.88 -7.35
CA HIS A 175 -4.09 -12.22 -6.39
C HIS A 175 -4.61 -12.59 -4.99
N VAL A 176 -5.87 -12.31 -4.66
CA VAL A 176 -6.49 -12.72 -3.38
C VAL A 176 -6.81 -14.21 -3.39
N ILE A 177 -7.09 -14.79 -4.56
CA ILE A 177 -7.51 -16.19 -4.74
C ILE A 177 -6.48 -17.04 -5.51
N ASP A 178 -5.26 -16.52 -5.70
CA ASP A 178 -4.19 -17.23 -6.41
C ASP A 178 -3.74 -18.46 -5.63
N GLY A 179 -3.52 -19.57 -6.35
CA GLY A 179 -3.21 -20.87 -5.76
C GLY A 179 -4.29 -21.45 -4.81
N ALA A 180 -5.52 -20.90 -4.80
CA ALA A 180 -6.53 -21.30 -3.83
C ALA A 180 -7.06 -22.73 -4.05
N THR A 181 -7.07 -23.52 -2.98
CA THR A 181 -7.71 -24.84 -2.84
C THR A 181 -9.14 -24.73 -2.31
N GLY A 182 -9.46 -23.63 -1.62
CA GLY A 182 -10.81 -23.30 -1.15
C GLY A 182 -10.97 -21.80 -0.88
N VAL A 183 -12.20 -21.29 -0.99
CA VAL A 183 -12.53 -19.87 -0.74
C VAL A 183 -13.78 -19.79 0.15
N GLU A 184 -13.70 -18.97 1.20
CA GLU A 184 -14.83 -18.58 2.06
C GLU A 184 -15.06 -17.07 1.94
N VAL A 185 -16.33 -16.67 1.97
CA VAL A 185 -16.79 -15.28 1.97
C VAL A 185 -17.55 -15.01 3.26
N ASP A 186 -17.05 -14.10 4.10
CA ASP A 186 -17.64 -13.73 5.39
C ASP A 186 -18.26 -12.33 5.32
N PHE A 187 -19.58 -12.28 5.44
CA PHE A 187 -20.33 -11.03 5.58
C PHE A 187 -20.65 -10.74 7.04
N ASP A 188 -19.66 -10.23 7.78
CA ASP A 188 -19.78 -9.78 9.17
C ASP A 188 -20.28 -10.88 10.14
N GLY A 189 -19.73 -12.09 10.00
CA GLY A 189 -20.06 -13.31 10.74
C GLY A 189 -20.95 -14.30 9.96
N SER A 190 -21.45 -13.90 8.79
CA SER A 190 -22.29 -14.73 7.91
C SER A 190 -21.46 -15.36 6.79
N ARG A 191 -20.89 -16.53 7.06
CA ARG A 191 -19.99 -17.25 6.16
C ARG A 191 -20.69 -18.08 5.08
N VAL A 192 -20.14 -18.05 3.88
CA VAL A 192 -20.59 -18.81 2.70
C VAL A 192 -19.36 -19.29 1.93
N GLY A 193 -19.31 -20.59 1.60
CA GLY A 193 -18.28 -21.10 0.68
C GLY A 193 -18.46 -20.53 -0.73
N ALA A 194 -17.37 -20.46 -1.48
CA ALA A 194 -17.39 -19.97 -2.85
C ALA A 194 -16.47 -20.77 -3.76
N SER A 195 -16.93 -20.96 -5.00
CA SER A 195 -16.16 -21.55 -6.10
C SER A 195 -15.64 -20.45 -7.04
N ILE A 196 -14.41 -20.56 -7.53
CA ILE A 196 -13.88 -19.65 -8.55
C ILE A 196 -14.52 -20.01 -9.89
N ILE A 197 -15.24 -19.08 -10.52
CA ILE A 197 -15.89 -19.27 -11.83
C ILE A 197 -15.19 -18.56 -12.99
N GLY A 198 -14.21 -17.71 -12.70
CA GLY A 198 -13.36 -17.12 -13.73
C GLY A 198 -12.31 -16.18 -13.14
N VAL A 199 -11.15 -16.13 -13.78
CA VAL A 199 -10.05 -15.22 -13.44
C VAL A 199 -9.52 -14.60 -14.74
N GLU A 200 -9.18 -13.31 -14.67
CA GLU A 200 -8.39 -12.59 -15.67
C GLU A 200 -7.14 -12.02 -14.97
N PRO A 201 -6.03 -12.78 -14.91
CA PRO A 201 -4.83 -12.38 -14.19
C PRO A 201 -4.18 -11.10 -14.73
N SER A 202 -4.36 -10.77 -16.01
CA SER A 202 -3.77 -9.54 -16.59
C SER A 202 -4.46 -8.25 -16.13
N LEU A 203 -5.68 -8.37 -15.60
CA LEU A 203 -6.47 -7.29 -15.01
C LEU A 203 -6.55 -7.37 -13.48
N ASP A 204 -5.88 -8.35 -12.86
CA ASP A 204 -6.04 -8.69 -11.44
C ASP A 204 -7.50 -8.89 -11.00
N LEU A 205 -8.34 -9.51 -11.82
CA LEU A 205 -9.77 -9.68 -11.53
C LEU A 205 -10.17 -11.15 -11.43
N ALA A 206 -11.00 -11.49 -10.44
CA ALA A 206 -11.62 -12.79 -10.29
C ALA A 206 -13.13 -12.68 -9.99
N LEU A 207 -13.88 -13.67 -10.48
CA LEU A 207 -15.30 -13.87 -10.20
C LEU A 207 -15.49 -15.14 -9.37
N LEU A 208 -16.23 -15.00 -8.28
CA LEU A 208 -16.59 -16.05 -7.34
C LEU A 208 -18.09 -16.34 -7.42
N GLN A 209 -18.42 -17.62 -7.37
CA GLN A 209 -19.77 -18.16 -7.26
C GLN A 209 -20.00 -18.59 -5.81
N LEU A 210 -20.89 -17.92 -5.10
CA LEU A 210 -21.28 -18.33 -3.75
C LEU A 210 -22.09 -19.63 -3.80
N ASP A 211 -21.88 -20.52 -2.84
CA ASP A 211 -22.61 -21.79 -2.72
C ASP A 211 -24.10 -21.59 -2.36
N ARG A 212 -24.45 -20.41 -1.83
CA ARG A 212 -25.81 -20.03 -1.43
C ARG A 212 -26.07 -18.55 -1.73
N PRO A 213 -27.30 -18.17 -2.12
CA PRO A 213 -27.65 -16.78 -2.37
C PRO A 213 -27.46 -15.88 -1.14
N ALA A 214 -26.86 -14.72 -1.36
CA ALA A 214 -26.68 -13.62 -0.43
C ALA A 214 -27.94 -12.74 -0.30
N SER A 215 -29.12 -13.37 -0.26
CA SER A 215 -30.41 -12.68 -0.38
C SER A 215 -30.61 -11.59 0.69
N GLY A 216 -31.09 -10.42 0.25
CA GLY A 216 -31.33 -9.25 1.11
C GLY A 216 -30.10 -8.37 1.38
N ARG A 217 -28.92 -8.73 0.83
CA ARG A 217 -27.72 -7.87 0.83
C ARG A 217 -27.72 -6.92 -0.37
N HIS A 218 -26.93 -5.85 -0.28
CA HIS A 218 -26.76 -4.92 -1.40
C HIS A 218 -26.11 -5.63 -2.60
N VAL A 219 -26.63 -5.36 -3.80
CA VAL A 219 -26.05 -5.79 -5.07
C VAL A 219 -25.60 -4.54 -5.82
N PHE A 220 -24.30 -4.46 -6.12
CA PHE A 220 -23.70 -3.26 -6.69
C PHE A 220 -24.05 -3.07 -8.16
N THR A 221 -24.24 -1.82 -8.56
CA THR A 221 -24.34 -1.43 -9.97
C THR A 221 -23.03 -0.82 -10.45
N LEU A 222 -22.59 -1.18 -11.65
CA LEU A 222 -21.44 -0.58 -12.29
C LEU A 222 -21.76 0.84 -12.80
N ALA A 223 -20.80 1.74 -12.73
CA ALA A 223 -20.87 3.03 -13.41
C ALA A 223 -20.73 2.82 -14.94
N SER A 224 -21.41 3.66 -15.73
CA SER A 224 -21.45 3.49 -17.20
C SER A 224 -20.20 3.99 -17.94
N ALA A 225 -19.22 4.56 -17.24
CA ALA A 225 -17.97 5.10 -17.78
C ALA A 225 -16.91 5.25 -16.69
N ASP A 226 -15.64 5.25 -17.09
CA ASP A 226 -14.52 5.45 -16.17
C ASP A 226 -14.51 6.86 -15.56
N PRO A 227 -14.15 6.98 -14.26
CA PRO A 227 -14.12 8.26 -13.58
C PRO A 227 -12.99 9.13 -14.11
N GLN A 228 -13.10 10.45 -13.94
CA GLN A 228 -12.10 11.41 -14.42
C GLN A 228 -11.21 11.88 -13.26
N PRO A 229 -9.99 12.39 -13.53
CA PRO A 229 -9.17 12.98 -12.47
C PRO A 229 -9.93 14.07 -11.71
N GLY A 230 -9.87 14.03 -10.38
CA GLY A 230 -10.65 14.87 -9.48
C GLY A 230 -12.06 14.36 -9.14
N THR A 231 -12.52 13.22 -9.69
CA THR A 231 -13.73 12.54 -9.20
C THR A 231 -13.49 12.07 -7.76
N HIS A 232 -14.35 12.51 -6.83
CA HIS A 232 -14.36 12.04 -5.44
C HIS A 232 -14.87 10.61 -5.37
N ILE A 233 -14.14 9.73 -4.69
CA ILE A 233 -14.41 8.30 -4.58
C ILE A 233 -14.29 7.83 -3.12
N ALA A 234 -14.86 6.66 -2.83
CA ALA A 234 -14.60 5.92 -1.62
C ALA A 234 -14.22 4.46 -1.93
N VAL A 235 -13.39 3.85 -1.10
CA VAL A 235 -13.12 2.40 -1.08
C VAL A 235 -13.78 1.83 0.16
N ILE A 236 -14.44 0.67 0.02
CA ILE A 236 -14.90 -0.12 1.18
C ILE A 236 -14.14 -1.45 1.18
N GLY A 237 -13.62 -1.87 2.33
CA GLY A 237 -12.92 -3.13 2.44
C GLY A 237 -12.45 -3.48 3.85
N TYR A 238 -11.80 -4.65 3.96
CA TYR A 238 -11.31 -5.24 5.20
C TYR A 238 -9.77 -5.12 5.26
N PRO A 239 -9.21 -3.93 5.56
CA PRO A 239 -7.76 -3.73 5.61
C PRO A 239 -7.14 -4.71 6.61
N LEU A 240 -6.08 -5.41 6.21
CA LEU A 240 -5.38 -6.43 7.02
C LEU A 240 -6.27 -7.61 7.51
N GLY A 241 -7.51 -7.72 7.02
CA GLY A 241 -8.51 -8.65 7.56
C GLY A 241 -9.26 -8.14 8.80
N GLU A 242 -9.00 -6.91 9.23
CA GLU A 242 -9.68 -6.21 10.32
C GLU A 242 -11.12 -5.79 9.92
N PRO A 243 -11.97 -5.34 10.87
CA PRO A 243 -13.34 -4.92 10.58
C PRO A 243 -13.46 -3.94 9.41
N LYS A 244 -14.51 -4.15 8.61
CA LYS A 244 -14.86 -3.38 7.42
C LYS A 244 -14.74 -1.89 7.65
N SER A 245 -14.01 -1.22 6.77
CA SER A 245 -13.69 0.19 6.82
C SER A 245 -14.09 0.89 5.52
N LEU A 246 -14.15 2.22 5.57
CA LEU A 246 -14.26 3.08 4.39
C LEU A 246 -13.10 4.08 4.38
N THR A 247 -12.49 4.28 3.21
CA THR A 247 -11.50 5.33 2.96
C THR A 247 -11.97 6.21 1.80
N GLU A 248 -11.75 7.52 1.91
CA GLU A 248 -12.17 8.50 0.90
C GLU A 248 -10.95 9.10 0.19
N GLY A 249 -11.16 9.58 -1.05
CA GLY A 249 -10.15 10.28 -1.82
C GLY A 249 -10.66 10.69 -3.19
N THR A 250 -9.75 10.85 -4.14
CA THR A 250 -10.02 11.28 -5.50
C THR A 250 -9.29 10.44 -6.52
N ILE A 251 -9.76 10.41 -7.76
CA ILE A 251 -8.96 9.90 -8.87
C ILE A 251 -7.83 10.89 -9.16
N SER A 252 -6.58 10.48 -8.95
CA SER A 252 -5.38 11.28 -9.17
C SER A 252 -4.77 11.09 -10.56
N GLY A 253 -5.18 10.05 -11.29
CA GLY A 253 -4.69 9.76 -12.64
C GLY A 253 -5.33 8.53 -13.28
N LEU A 254 -5.14 8.39 -14.59
CA LEU A 254 -5.67 7.31 -15.41
C LEU A 254 -4.53 6.60 -16.16
N GLY A 255 -4.79 5.39 -16.65
CA GLY A 255 -3.91 4.69 -17.59
C GLY A 255 -2.54 4.36 -17.01
N ARG A 256 -2.46 4.04 -15.71
CA ARG A 256 -1.21 3.67 -15.07
C ARG A 256 -0.79 2.25 -15.42
N THR A 257 0.52 2.05 -15.45
CA THR A 257 1.14 0.73 -15.60
C THR A 257 2.05 0.49 -14.41
N ILE A 258 1.90 -0.67 -13.79
CA ILE A 258 2.63 -1.09 -12.59
C ILE A 258 3.24 -2.45 -12.88
N SER A 259 4.56 -2.56 -12.72
CA SER A 259 5.25 -3.86 -12.66
C SER A 259 5.56 -4.22 -11.20
N THR A 260 5.26 -5.47 -10.84
CA THR A 260 5.54 -6.13 -9.56
C THR A 260 6.11 -7.53 -9.82
N GLU A 261 6.39 -8.29 -8.74
CA GLU A 261 6.83 -9.68 -8.84
C GLU A 261 5.74 -10.58 -9.46
N SER A 262 4.46 -10.27 -9.22
CA SER A 262 3.29 -11.01 -9.72
C SER A 262 2.97 -10.76 -11.21
N GLY A 263 3.43 -9.64 -11.79
CA GLY A 263 3.12 -9.31 -13.18
C GLY A 263 3.26 -7.84 -13.53
N THR A 264 2.75 -7.45 -14.70
CA THR A 264 2.61 -6.05 -15.10
C THR A 264 1.17 -5.75 -15.46
N TYR A 265 0.55 -4.90 -14.65
CA TYR A 265 -0.84 -4.48 -14.74
C TYR A 265 -0.90 -3.12 -15.41
N SER A 266 -1.87 -2.90 -16.30
CA SER A 266 -1.91 -1.70 -17.15
C SER A 266 -3.32 -1.18 -17.40
N GLY A 267 -3.44 0.14 -17.60
CA GLY A 267 -4.73 0.81 -17.72
C GLY A 267 -5.32 1.26 -16.38
N LEU A 268 -4.62 1.03 -15.27
CA LEU A 268 -5.13 1.25 -13.91
C LEU A 268 -5.47 2.71 -13.63
N LEU A 269 -6.51 2.91 -12.82
CA LEU A 269 -6.78 4.16 -12.12
C LEU A 269 -5.71 4.38 -11.03
N GLN A 270 -5.41 5.63 -10.73
CA GLN A 270 -4.63 6.05 -9.57
C GLN A 270 -5.53 6.88 -8.65
N THR A 271 -5.43 6.67 -7.34
CA THR A 271 -6.14 7.46 -6.33
C THR A 271 -5.23 7.87 -5.17
N ASP A 272 -5.62 8.91 -4.43
CA ASP A 272 -5.04 9.28 -3.14
C ASP A 272 -5.83 8.73 -1.93
N ALA A 273 -6.93 8.00 -2.17
CA ALA A 273 -7.59 7.21 -1.13
C ALA A 273 -6.63 6.16 -0.55
N ALA A 274 -6.71 5.93 0.77
CA ALA A 274 -5.88 4.95 1.44
C ALA A 274 -6.29 3.52 1.02
N ILE A 275 -5.42 2.85 0.27
CA ILE A 275 -5.58 1.45 -0.15
C ILE A 275 -4.44 0.66 0.48
N ASN A 276 -4.74 0.00 1.60
CA ASN A 276 -3.85 -0.92 2.29
C ASN A 276 -4.17 -2.37 1.88
N PRO A 277 -3.26 -3.33 2.10
CA PRO A 277 -3.55 -4.76 1.99
C PRO A 277 -4.87 -5.15 2.68
N GLY A 278 -5.60 -6.12 2.13
CA GLY A 278 -6.96 -6.46 2.56
C GLY A 278 -8.08 -5.67 1.86
N ASN A 279 -7.83 -4.43 1.39
CA ASN A 279 -8.77 -3.71 0.53
C ASN A 279 -8.78 -4.24 -0.92
N SER A 280 -7.77 -5.02 -1.34
CA SER A 280 -7.73 -5.66 -2.66
C SER A 280 -9.02 -6.41 -2.96
N GLY A 281 -9.63 -6.12 -4.11
CA GLY A 281 -10.91 -6.71 -4.52
C GLY A 281 -12.15 -5.97 -4.00
N GLY A 282 -11.99 -4.93 -3.18
CA GLY A 282 -13.09 -4.09 -2.69
C GLY A 282 -13.62 -3.12 -3.75
N PRO A 283 -14.87 -2.65 -3.64
CA PRO A 283 -15.43 -1.71 -4.59
C PRO A 283 -14.87 -0.29 -4.39
N LEU A 284 -14.43 0.32 -5.49
CA LEU A 284 -14.21 1.76 -5.59
C LEU A 284 -15.51 2.42 -6.06
N LEU A 285 -16.08 3.33 -5.27
CA LEU A 285 -17.43 3.86 -5.42
C LEU A 285 -17.45 5.37 -5.73
N ASP A 286 -18.40 5.79 -6.57
CA ASP A 286 -18.77 7.20 -6.72
C ASP A 286 -19.80 7.64 -5.66
N ASN A 287 -20.12 8.95 -5.64
CA ASN A 287 -21.09 9.55 -4.72
C ASN A 287 -22.56 9.13 -4.95
N ARG A 288 -22.83 8.13 -5.80
CA ARG A 288 -24.12 7.49 -6.00
C ARG A 288 -24.12 6.04 -5.49
N GLY A 289 -22.97 5.52 -5.07
CA GLY A 289 -22.76 4.11 -4.73
C GLY A 289 -22.56 3.22 -5.97
N GLN A 290 -22.23 3.79 -7.13
CA GLN A 290 -21.90 3.01 -8.32
C GLN A 290 -20.42 2.62 -8.32
N VAL A 291 -20.12 1.39 -8.71
CA VAL A 291 -18.75 0.89 -8.81
C VAL A 291 -18.07 1.53 -10.02
N VAL A 292 -17.03 2.34 -9.75
CA VAL A 292 -16.16 2.95 -10.75
C VAL A 292 -14.82 2.22 -10.91
N GLY A 293 -14.52 1.26 -10.03
CA GLY A 293 -13.37 0.37 -10.14
C GLY A 293 -13.27 -0.70 -9.04
N LEU A 294 -12.25 -1.54 -9.13
CA LEU A 294 -11.86 -2.57 -8.15
C LEU A 294 -10.61 -2.09 -7.44
N ALA A 295 -10.64 -1.93 -6.11
CA ALA A 295 -9.49 -1.50 -5.34
C ALA A 295 -8.35 -2.52 -5.42
N ASP A 296 -7.12 -2.04 -5.62
CA ASP A 296 -5.95 -2.85 -5.89
C ASP A 296 -4.76 -2.39 -5.01
N ALA A 297 -4.32 -3.27 -4.09
CA ALA A 297 -3.19 -3.04 -3.19
C ALA A 297 -1.85 -3.62 -3.70
N ILE A 298 -1.71 -3.88 -5.01
CA ILE A 298 -0.47 -4.38 -5.66
C ILE A 298 0.76 -3.47 -5.39
N ARG A 299 0.57 -2.18 -5.06
CA ARG A 299 1.64 -1.21 -4.72
C ARG A 299 1.66 -0.81 -3.24
N ARG A 300 2.09 -1.71 -2.37
CA ARG A 300 2.12 -1.54 -0.90
C ARG A 300 3.00 -0.40 -0.33
N ARG A 301 3.94 0.16 -1.10
CA ARG A 301 4.95 1.12 -0.59
C ARG A 301 4.75 2.58 -1.05
N ALA A 302 3.51 3.02 -1.27
CA ALA A 302 3.22 4.32 -1.87
C ALA A 302 2.14 5.12 -1.10
N GLN A 303 2.58 5.83 -0.06
CA GLN A 303 1.71 6.70 0.75
C GLN A 303 0.99 7.75 -0.12
N GLY A 304 -0.35 7.74 -0.08
CA GLY A 304 -1.20 8.60 -0.91
C GLY A 304 -1.22 8.25 -2.41
N ILE A 305 -0.86 7.02 -2.78
CA ILE A 305 -0.95 6.51 -4.17
C ILE A 305 -1.49 5.08 -4.16
N GLY A 306 -2.82 4.96 -4.07
CA GLY A 306 -3.55 3.73 -4.34
C GLY A 306 -3.81 3.53 -5.83
N PHE A 307 -4.18 2.30 -6.21
CA PHE A 307 -4.55 1.96 -7.58
C PHE A 307 -5.86 1.18 -7.61
N ALA A 308 -6.50 1.14 -8.78
CA ALA A 308 -7.71 0.38 -8.99
C ALA A 308 -7.88 -0.03 -10.47
N VAL A 309 -8.50 -1.20 -10.69
CA VAL A 309 -8.94 -1.64 -12.02
C VAL A 309 -10.15 -0.79 -12.42
N PRO A 310 -10.16 -0.09 -13.57
CA PRO A 310 -11.30 0.71 -14.01
C PRO A 310 -12.56 -0.12 -14.33
N VAL A 311 -13.74 0.47 -14.15
CA VAL A 311 -15.02 -0.19 -14.47
C VAL A 311 -15.14 -0.64 -15.93
N SER A 312 -14.49 0.06 -16.87
CA SER A 312 -14.41 -0.35 -18.28
C SER A 312 -13.70 -1.69 -18.52
N GLN A 313 -12.85 -2.13 -17.59
CA GLN A 313 -12.19 -3.45 -17.60
C GLN A 313 -13.01 -4.50 -16.83
N ILE A 314 -13.76 -4.09 -15.81
CA ILE A 314 -14.58 -4.97 -14.94
C ILE A 314 -15.86 -5.44 -15.65
N GLY A 315 -16.60 -4.53 -16.27
CA GLY A 315 -17.91 -4.83 -16.89
C GLY A 315 -17.86 -5.98 -17.91
N PRO A 316 -16.95 -5.96 -18.90
CA PRO A 316 -16.83 -7.03 -19.89
C PRO A 316 -16.51 -8.42 -19.29
N ALA A 317 -15.81 -8.47 -18.16
CA ALA A 317 -15.50 -9.73 -17.46
C ALA A 317 -16.74 -10.33 -16.79
N ILE A 318 -17.59 -9.49 -16.19
CA ILE A 318 -18.87 -9.91 -15.59
C ILE A 318 -19.85 -10.36 -16.68
N ASP A 319 -20.00 -9.56 -17.75
CA ASP A 319 -20.91 -9.85 -18.87
C ASP A 319 -20.51 -11.12 -19.66
N SER A 320 -19.25 -11.56 -19.56
CA SER A 320 -18.70 -12.67 -20.34
C SER A 320 -17.82 -13.61 -19.52
N THR A 321 -18.36 -14.16 -18.42
CA THR A 321 -17.67 -15.14 -17.56
C THR A 321 -17.05 -16.31 -18.35
N ALA A 322 -17.68 -16.75 -19.44
CA ALA A 322 -17.18 -17.82 -20.32
C ALA A 322 -15.89 -17.47 -21.09
N SER A 323 -15.45 -16.21 -21.07
CA SER A 323 -14.18 -15.74 -21.61
C SER A 323 -13.06 -15.74 -20.57
N LEU A 324 -13.38 -15.91 -19.28
CA LEU A 324 -12.42 -15.95 -18.19
C LEU A 324 -11.80 -17.35 -18.06
N THR A 325 -10.58 -17.40 -17.53
CA THR A 325 -9.87 -18.67 -17.32
C THR A 325 -10.21 -19.23 -15.94
N LEU A 326 -10.50 -20.53 -15.84
CA LEU A 326 -10.52 -21.20 -14.53
C LEU A 326 -9.08 -21.50 -14.11
N PRO A 327 -8.68 -21.17 -12.87
CA PRO A 327 -7.33 -21.49 -12.39
C PRO A 327 -7.15 -23.01 -12.35
N PRO A 328 -5.92 -23.51 -12.58
CA PRO A 328 -5.63 -24.93 -12.41
C PRO A 328 -5.87 -25.32 -10.94
N THR A 329 -6.59 -26.41 -10.69
CA THR A 329 -6.76 -26.93 -9.33
C THR A 329 -5.38 -27.28 -8.75
N PRO A 330 -4.98 -26.70 -7.60
CA PRO A 330 -3.69 -27.02 -6.99
C PRO A 330 -3.65 -28.50 -6.59
N GLY A 331 -2.62 -29.21 -7.08
CA GLY A 331 -2.37 -30.59 -6.67
C GLY A 331 -1.53 -30.61 -5.41
N CYS A 332 -2.15 -30.49 -4.23
CA CYS A 332 -1.45 -30.76 -2.97
C CYS A 332 -1.30 -32.29 -2.81
N ASP A 333 -0.07 -32.78 -2.62
CA ASP A 333 0.17 -34.17 -2.21
C ASP A 333 -0.22 -34.32 -0.71
N ASP A 334 -1.36 -34.97 -0.46
CA ASP A 334 -2.18 -34.84 0.76
C ASP A 334 -2.81 -33.44 0.91
N PRO A 335 -3.96 -33.17 0.28
CA PRO A 335 -4.76 -31.99 0.59
C PRO A 335 -5.41 -32.20 1.96
N GLN A 336 -4.63 -31.96 3.01
CA GLN A 336 -5.17 -31.58 4.31
C GLN A 336 -5.80 -30.20 4.16
N SER A 337 -6.98 -30.17 3.55
CA SER A 337 -7.96 -29.17 3.94
C SER A 337 -8.14 -29.34 5.45
N PRO A 338 -7.79 -28.35 6.30
CA PRO A 338 -8.03 -28.46 7.73
C PRO A 338 -9.53 -28.58 8.04
N PHE A 339 -10.37 -28.28 7.04
CA PHE A 339 -11.79 -28.60 7.00
C PHE A 339 -11.97 -29.87 6.16
N GLY A 340 -12.10 -31.02 6.83
CA GLY A 340 -12.49 -32.28 6.19
C GLY A 340 -13.86 -32.21 5.49
N PRO A 341 -14.38 -33.33 4.96
CA PRO A 341 -15.69 -33.32 4.28
C PRO A 341 -16.75 -32.66 5.16
N THR A 342 -17.53 -31.75 4.56
CA THR A 342 -18.39 -30.78 5.26
C THR A 342 -19.32 -31.42 6.28
N ASP A 343 -18.90 -31.35 7.54
CA ASP A 343 -19.66 -31.64 8.76
C ASP A 343 -19.34 -30.53 9.78
N PRO A 344 -20.14 -30.33 10.84
CA PRO A 344 -20.36 -29.00 11.42
C PRO A 344 -19.17 -28.42 12.20
N VAL A 345 -18.62 -27.32 11.67
CA VAL A 345 -17.83 -26.25 12.33
C VAL A 345 -17.04 -26.70 13.56
N ASP A 346 -15.80 -27.16 13.34
CA ASP A 346 -14.76 -27.01 14.36
C ASP A 346 -14.18 -25.59 14.27
N PRO A 347 -14.08 -24.84 15.38
CA PRO A 347 -13.51 -23.50 15.36
C PRO A 347 -11.99 -23.58 15.20
N VAL A 348 -11.44 -22.90 14.18
CA VAL A 348 -9.99 -22.68 14.04
C VAL A 348 -9.41 -22.20 15.37
N ASP A 349 -8.42 -22.94 15.88
CA ASP A 349 -7.84 -22.74 17.21
C ASP A 349 -7.51 -21.26 17.43
N PRO A 350 -8.11 -20.60 18.46
CA PRO A 350 -7.82 -19.21 18.79
C PRO A 350 -6.32 -18.92 19.00
N VAL A 351 -5.54 -19.94 19.40
CA VAL A 351 -4.08 -19.85 19.54
C VAL A 351 -3.42 -19.75 18.16
N GLU A 352 -3.73 -20.66 17.23
CA GLU A 352 -3.17 -20.63 15.87
C GLU A 352 -3.52 -19.32 15.14
N ARG A 353 -4.77 -18.88 15.25
CA ARG A 353 -5.23 -17.61 14.65
C ARG A 353 -4.40 -16.44 15.16
N GLY A 354 -4.28 -16.30 16.48
CA GLY A 354 -3.53 -15.20 17.10
C GLY A 354 -2.03 -15.23 16.80
N VAL A 355 -1.44 -16.42 16.64
CA VAL A 355 -0.06 -16.58 16.17
C VAL A 355 0.11 -16.07 14.74
N ARG A 356 -0.74 -16.52 13.81
CA ARG A 356 -0.67 -16.12 12.38
C ARG A 356 -0.90 -14.63 12.20
N GLU A 357 -1.86 -14.06 12.94
CA GLU A 357 -2.13 -12.62 13.01
C GLU A 357 -0.91 -11.84 13.49
N THR A 358 -0.37 -12.19 14.67
CA THR A 358 0.77 -11.48 15.28
C THR A 358 1.99 -11.44 14.38
N LEU A 359 2.40 -12.59 13.82
CA LEU A 359 3.62 -12.67 13.01
C LEU A 359 3.46 -11.94 11.67
N ARG A 360 2.27 -11.99 11.06
CA ARG A 360 1.98 -11.24 9.83
C ARG A 360 2.02 -9.74 10.07
N SER A 361 1.23 -9.24 11.04
CA SER A 361 1.15 -7.81 11.34
C SER A 361 2.49 -7.23 11.81
N TYR A 362 3.28 -8.01 12.55
CA TYR A 362 4.64 -7.63 12.94
C TYR A 362 5.58 -7.40 11.75
N LEU A 363 5.63 -8.33 10.78
CA LEU A 363 6.47 -8.17 9.58
C LEU A 363 5.91 -7.10 8.62
N GLU A 364 4.59 -6.98 8.51
CA GLU A 364 3.94 -5.96 7.68
C GLU A 364 4.23 -4.54 8.20
N ALA A 365 4.20 -4.32 9.52
CA ALA A 365 4.60 -3.04 10.12
C ALA A 365 6.09 -2.70 9.92
N ILE A 366 7.00 -3.71 9.88
CA ILE A 366 8.41 -3.50 9.48
C ILE A 366 8.50 -3.04 8.02
N ASN A 367 7.73 -3.67 7.13
CA ASN A 367 7.71 -3.38 5.69
C ASN A 367 7.19 -1.98 5.35
N ASP A 368 6.17 -1.53 6.07
CA ASP A 368 5.59 -0.20 5.93
C ASP A 368 6.48 0.90 6.57
N GLY A 369 7.48 0.49 7.36
CA GLY A 369 8.36 1.39 8.11
C GLY A 369 7.71 2.00 9.35
N ASP A 370 6.54 1.47 9.77
CA ASP A 370 5.89 1.84 11.03
C ASP A 370 6.50 1.03 12.18
N TYR A 371 7.70 1.44 12.58
CA TYR A 371 8.40 0.81 13.70
C TYR A 371 7.76 1.10 15.07
N ASP A 372 6.81 2.04 15.16
CA ASP A 372 6.01 2.23 16.38
C ASP A 372 4.95 1.12 16.47
N ASP A 373 4.29 0.74 15.37
CA ASP A 373 3.41 -0.44 15.36
C ASP A 373 4.17 -1.77 15.39
N ALA A 374 5.27 -1.94 14.65
CA ALA A 374 6.07 -3.17 14.69
C ALA A 374 6.55 -3.49 16.12
N MET A 375 6.96 -2.46 16.88
CA MET A 375 7.27 -2.63 18.30
C MET A 375 6.02 -2.84 19.16
N SER A 376 4.82 -2.43 18.74
CA SER A 376 3.55 -2.69 19.44
C SER A 376 3.25 -4.19 19.53
N TRP A 377 3.60 -4.98 18.51
CA TRP A 377 3.49 -6.45 18.49
C TRP A 377 4.52 -7.16 19.37
N LEU A 378 5.47 -6.42 19.95
CA LEU A 378 6.45 -6.94 20.90
C LEU A 378 6.05 -6.71 22.35
N SER A 379 6.35 -7.70 23.19
CA SER A 379 6.26 -7.60 24.64
C SER A 379 7.02 -6.39 25.19
N PRO A 380 6.58 -5.81 26.33
CA PRO A 380 7.30 -4.72 26.99
C PRO A 380 8.78 -5.03 27.28
N GLN A 381 9.09 -6.31 27.51
CA GLN A 381 10.43 -6.84 27.73
C GLN A 381 11.29 -6.72 26.46
N MET A 382 10.84 -7.26 25.33
CA MET A 382 11.58 -7.16 24.06
C MET A 382 11.75 -5.71 23.60
N ARG A 383 10.80 -4.83 23.92
CA ARG A 383 10.91 -3.39 23.63
C ARG A 383 11.94 -2.65 24.49
N ALA A 384 12.31 -3.16 25.66
CA ALA A 384 13.17 -2.43 26.59
C ALA A 384 14.60 -2.20 26.04
N ASP A 385 15.07 -3.10 25.19
CA ASP A 385 16.43 -3.09 24.63
C ASP A 385 16.56 -2.37 23.28
N SER A 386 15.51 -1.65 22.85
CA SER A 386 15.49 -0.95 21.56
C SER A 386 14.60 0.29 21.53
N THR A 387 14.68 1.03 20.42
CA THR A 387 13.80 2.18 20.15
C THR A 387 13.38 2.19 18.68
N PRO A 388 12.23 2.79 18.31
CA PRO A 388 11.79 2.90 16.92
C PRO A 388 12.85 3.59 16.03
N ARG A 389 13.60 4.56 16.58
CA ARG A 389 14.72 5.22 15.89
C ARG A 389 15.95 4.34 15.68
N GLN A 390 16.09 3.26 16.44
CA GLN A 390 17.12 2.25 16.24
C GLN A 390 16.68 1.24 15.18
N TRP A 391 15.42 0.80 15.24
CA TRP A 391 14.81 -0.04 14.20
C TRP A 391 14.84 0.64 12.83
N LEU A 392 14.53 1.93 12.75
CA LEU A 392 14.72 2.77 11.55
C LEU A 392 16.17 2.83 11.04
N ARG A 393 17.20 2.47 11.83
CA ARG A 393 18.59 2.36 11.34
C ARG A 393 18.96 0.94 10.95
N ASP A 394 18.35 -0.05 11.57
CA ASP A 394 18.75 -1.45 11.46
C ASP A 394 17.90 -2.18 10.39
N TYR A 395 16.66 -1.75 10.16
CA TYR A 395 15.68 -2.30 9.21
C TYR A 395 15.23 -1.33 8.10
N ALA A 396 15.86 -0.15 7.98
CA ALA A 396 15.46 0.94 7.06
C ALA A 396 15.37 0.58 5.57
N THR A 397 15.95 -0.56 5.18
CA THR A 397 15.97 -1.05 3.79
C THR A 397 15.44 -2.47 3.68
N THR A 398 15.02 -3.07 4.79
CA THR A 398 14.51 -4.44 4.88
C THR A 398 13.08 -4.48 4.37
N TYR A 399 12.76 -5.56 3.67
CA TYR A 399 11.40 -5.94 3.32
C TYR A 399 11.28 -7.46 3.42
N ASP A 400 10.38 -7.90 4.29
CA ASP A 400 10.15 -9.30 4.65
C ASP A 400 8.90 -9.82 3.90
N ASP A 401 9.08 -10.86 3.11
CA ASP A 401 8.01 -11.53 2.36
C ASP A 401 8.13 -13.07 2.50
N GLN A 402 7.22 -13.82 1.85
CA GLN A 402 7.17 -15.29 1.93
C GLN A 402 7.13 -15.83 3.39
N LEU A 403 6.33 -15.21 4.28
CA LEU A 403 6.13 -15.72 5.64
C LEU A 403 5.36 -17.05 5.61
N GLU A 404 6.02 -18.12 6.01
CA GLU A 404 5.47 -19.46 6.19
C GLU A 404 5.59 -19.84 7.67
N ILE A 405 4.52 -20.36 8.28
CA ILE A 405 4.53 -20.88 9.65
C ILE A 405 4.51 -22.39 9.55
N LEU A 406 5.69 -23.00 9.73
CA LEU A 406 5.96 -24.42 9.49
C LEU A 406 5.46 -25.31 10.63
N SER A 407 5.42 -24.81 11.86
CA SER A 407 4.73 -25.48 12.96
C SER A 407 4.34 -24.53 14.09
N ILE A 408 3.28 -24.88 14.82
CA ILE A 408 2.93 -24.27 16.11
C ILE A 408 2.92 -25.37 17.18
N SER A 409 3.61 -25.13 18.28
CA SER A 409 3.81 -26.10 19.36
C SER A 409 3.78 -25.41 20.74
N GLY A 410 4.00 -26.17 21.81
CA GLY A 410 4.00 -25.64 23.17
C GLY A 410 2.62 -25.59 23.81
N ALA A 411 2.45 -24.72 24.80
CA ALA A 411 1.20 -24.60 25.56
C ALA A 411 0.28 -23.54 24.97
N ALA A 412 -1.04 -23.74 25.03
CA ALA A 412 -2.03 -22.77 24.56
C ALA A 412 -1.97 -21.38 25.23
N SER A 413 -1.21 -21.22 26.33
CA SER A 413 -0.94 -19.93 26.99
C SER A 413 0.40 -19.27 26.59
N ARG A 414 1.29 -20.02 25.95
CA ARG A 414 2.58 -19.59 25.42
C ARG A 414 2.99 -20.51 24.26
N PRO A 415 2.40 -20.35 23.06
CA PRO A 415 2.75 -21.16 21.91
C PRO A 415 4.11 -20.73 21.36
N ARG A 416 4.80 -21.69 20.74
CA ARG A 416 6.00 -21.48 19.95
C ARG A 416 5.69 -21.74 18.49
N ALA A 417 5.95 -20.76 17.64
CA ALA A 417 5.81 -20.86 16.20
C ALA A 417 7.19 -20.92 15.55
N TRP A 418 7.46 -21.99 14.80
CA TRP A 418 8.59 -22.00 13.86
C TRP A 418 8.12 -21.40 12.55
N ALA A 419 8.79 -20.34 12.09
CA ALA A 419 8.45 -19.66 10.86
C ALA A 419 9.69 -19.34 10.01
N THR A 420 9.50 -19.38 8.70
CA THR A 420 10.46 -18.95 7.68
C THR A 420 9.93 -17.71 6.96
N PHE A 421 10.82 -16.82 6.54
CA PHE A 421 10.49 -15.65 5.71
C PHE A 421 11.74 -15.14 4.99
N ARG A 422 11.54 -14.43 3.87
CA ARG A 422 12.61 -13.89 3.03
C ARG A 422 12.74 -12.38 3.24
N SER A 423 13.90 -11.92 3.72
CA SER A 423 14.25 -10.50 3.82
C SER A 423 15.04 -10.04 2.59
N GLN A 424 14.50 -9.08 1.85
CA GLN A 424 15.22 -8.29 0.85
C GLN A 424 15.77 -7.00 1.50
N GLN A 425 17.05 -6.65 1.30
CA GLN A 425 17.66 -5.48 1.94
C GLN A 425 18.85 -4.88 1.16
N SER A 426 19.30 -3.67 1.53
CA SER A 426 20.51 -3.08 0.95
C SER A 426 21.80 -3.69 1.52
N PRO A 427 22.91 -3.76 0.76
CA PRO A 427 24.20 -4.15 1.31
C PRO A 427 24.64 -3.22 2.45
N GLY A 428 25.16 -3.81 3.52
CA GLY A 428 25.53 -3.18 4.78
C GLY A 428 24.58 -3.54 5.92
N TYR A 429 23.34 -3.92 5.61
CA TYR A 429 22.30 -4.31 6.55
C TYR A 429 22.33 -5.85 6.77
N GLY A 430 21.62 -6.35 7.79
CA GLY A 430 21.60 -7.76 8.14
C GLY A 430 22.78 -8.28 8.99
N PRO A 431 22.95 -9.61 9.10
CA PRO A 431 23.94 -10.27 9.95
C PRO A 431 25.37 -9.82 9.67
N ALA A 432 26.20 -9.73 10.72
CA ALA A 432 27.59 -9.27 10.60
C ALA A 432 28.43 -10.11 9.62
N THR A 433 28.11 -11.39 9.46
CA THR A 433 28.75 -12.38 8.57
C THR A 433 28.15 -12.42 7.16
N ALA A 434 27.06 -11.69 6.89
CA ALA A 434 26.37 -11.65 5.61
C ALA A 434 25.98 -10.23 5.17
N ARG A 435 26.71 -9.20 5.61
CA ARG A 435 26.38 -7.79 5.30
C ARG A 435 26.39 -7.46 3.80
N ASP A 436 27.02 -8.26 2.96
CA ASP A 436 26.97 -8.08 1.50
C ASP A 436 25.71 -8.69 0.86
N ALA A 437 24.96 -9.53 1.58
CA ALA A 437 23.75 -10.18 1.07
C ALA A 437 22.58 -9.20 0.99
N THR A 438 21.99 -9.10 -0.20
CA THR A 438 20.76 -8.32 -0.46
C THR A 438 19.48 -9.12 -0.28
N CYS A 439 19.58 -10.43 -0.09
CA CYS A 439 18.46 -11.33 0.10
C CYS A 439 18.88 -12.46 1.05
N LEU A 440 18.09 -12.70 2.09
CA LEU A 440 18.27 -13.77 3.06
C LEU A 440 16.93 -14.47 3.30
N VAL A 441 16.94 -15.79 3.44
CA VAL A 441 15.79 -16.57 3.95
C VAL A 441 16.09 -16.89 5.40
N TRP A 442 15.26 -16.43 6.33
CA TRP A 442 15.39 -16.67 7.77
C TRP A 442 14.59 -17.88 8.23
N SER A 443 15.01 -18.47 9.34
CA SER A 443 14.34 -19.58 10.04
C SER A 443 14.35 -19.31 11.54
N ILE A 444 13.19 -18.94 12.10
CA ILE A 444 13.05 -18.32 13.43
C ILE A 444 11.99 -19.05 14.25
N ASP A 445 12.33 -19.36 15.50
CA ASP A 445 11.40 -19.72 16.56
C ASP A 445 10.89 -18.43 17.25
N TYR A 446 9.58 -18.22 17.24
CA TYR A 446 8.90 -17.18 17.99
C TYR A 446 8.13 -17.78 19.16
N ASP A 447 8.38 -17.33 20.40
CA ASP A 447 7.44 -17.58 21.51
C ASP A 447 6.49 -16.40 21.63
N LEU A 448 5.19 -16.67 21.78
CA LEU A 448 4.15 -15.65 21.90
C LEU A 448 3.42 -15.75 23.24
N GLN A 449 2.77 -14.67 23.66
CA GLN A 449 1.89 -14.66 24.83
C GLN A 449 0.71 -13.71 24.60
N GLN A 450 -0.49 -14.10 25.06
CA GLN A 450 -1.66 -13.23 25.01
C GLN A 450 -1.52 -12.07 26.01
N GLN A 451 -1.73 -10.84 25.55
CA GLN A 451 -1.73 -9.62 26.37
C GLN A 451 -2.98 -8.79 26.07
N GLY A 452 -4.03 -9.03 26.87
CA GLY A 452 -5.35 -8.44 26.65
C GLY A 452 -6.15 -9.28 25.65
N ASP A 453 -6.63 -8.63 24.61
CA ASP A 453 -7.33 -9.22 23.47
C ASP A 453 -6.37 -9.87 22.45
N ARG A 454 -5.20 -9.26 22.21
CA ARG A 454 -4.22 -9.70 21.21
C ARG A 454 -3.09 -10.57 21.75
N TRP A 455 -2.37 -11.21 20.82
CA TRP A 455 -1.10 -11.89 21.07
C TRP A 455 0.09 -10.94 20.81
N VAL A 456 1.21 -11.19 21.49
CA VAL A 456 2.47 -10.46 21.26
C VAL A 456 3.66 -11.43 21.31
N ILE A 457 4.72 -11.10 20.58
CA ILE A 457 5.99 -11.83 20.62
C ILE A 457 6.68 -11.54 21.96
N VAL A 458 7.04 -12.60 22.70
CA VAL A 458 7.79 -12.52 23.97
C VAL A 458 9.24 -12.96 23.83
N GLU A 459 9.55 -13.79 22.82
CA GLU A 459 10.89 -14.26 22.50
C GLU A 459 10.99 -14.52 21.00
N ALA A 460 12.16 -14.26 20.40
CA ALA A 460 12.46 -14.63 19.02
C ALA A 460 13.92 -15.11 18.95
N GLY A 461 14.14 -16.29 18.38
CA GLY A 461 15.45 -16.94 18.32
C GLY A 461 15.64 -17.71 17.03
N GLY A 462 16.89 -18.00 16.68
CA GLY A 462 17.18 -18.83 15.51
C GLY A 462 16.69 -20.27 15.69
N HIS A 463 15.95 -20.79 14.72
CA HIS A 463 15.61 -22.21 14.69
C HIS A 463 16.81 -23.04 14.19
N ASP A 464 17.48 -22.55 13.15
CA ASP A 464 18.71 -23.12 12.58
C ASP A 464 19.97 -22.34 13.02
N ASP A 465 21.16 -22.91 12.80
CA ASP A 465 22.46 -22.22 12.97
C ASP A 465 23.32 -22.33 11.68
N PRO A 466 23.55 -21.22 10.95
CA PRO A 466 22.95 -19.90 11.15
C PRO A 466 21.44 -19.90 10.88
N PRO A 467 20.64 -19.01 11.51
CA PRO A 467 19.20 -18.93 11.32
C PRO A 467 18.78 -18.22 10.02
N TRP A 468 19.65 -18.29 9.01
CA TRP A 468 19.43 -17.71 7.70
C TRP A 468 20.29 -18.41 6.63
N ALA A 469 19.74 -18.50 5.43
CA ALA A 469 20.46 -18.80 4.20
C ALA A 469 20.50 -17.55 3.31
N ARG A 470 21.40 -17.52 2.33
CA ARG A 470 21.25 -16.59 1.20
C ARG A 470 20.17 -17.12 0.27
N CYS A 471 19.42 -16.24 -0.37
CA CYS A 471 18.57 -16.62 -1.49
C CYS A 471 19.45 -17.13 -2.66
N ASP A 472 18.97 -18.14 -3.37
CA ASP A 472 19.63 -18.73 -4.56
C ASP A 472 19.50 -17.86 -5.82
#